data_AF-A0A537YQR5-F1
#
_entry.id   AF-A0A537YQR5-F1
#
_cell.length_a   1.000
_cell.length_b   1.000
_cell.length_c   1.000
_cell.angle_alpha   90.00
_cell.angle_beta   90.00
_cell.angle_gamma   90.00
#
_symmetry.space_group_name_H-M   'P 1'
#
loop_
_entity.id
_entity.type
_entity.pdbx_description
1 polymer ?
#
loop_
_entity_poly.entity_id
_entity_poly.type
_entity_poly.pdbx_seq_one_letter_code
_entity_poly.pdbx_strand_id
1 'polypeptide(L)'
;MVVTPWGESEKLREGMLTPGPSNPAESVAENQRQRLFGAMVASVAERGYANTRVADLVELSGVSLRSFYDLFPDKQACFVGAIEALVRTTIGPVLESSGPEEWEIDSKRRGGVAASLAAAQPAAAKMCLVETYVAGPEVAGLIDGATVQMESLVRDRLAGSKRADLPPEIGTFAIGTILEIFRSRLIDHRESELPALADQLTALLLDYKAPVRPLRSAARPPEVRPEELEASDHAERALRAFEALLTEQVFGETTMEQVAKRAGMSVRTLYANFAGRDELMLAAIDSAGAQVVAAALPAHRRQPSLPEGIRAAIGSLLGLLASRPNLAHLILVAAYEGGGPALRRRAEALRPLQGLFVRTAPTHLEASRSVVAEALLGGILWLLRRRMAEAGARALPGLSPFCAYIALAPLLGAEQATAAAEGKSYRRQSPELTGPLRLASARPPDDRVLVVLGEGMRTIEEIVELTSMGRDQVEDHLTALINEGSAERVDSRGAVLYRSRWAAQRTAEWSQLAQAEREEISAEIIRAIAEDIEVAQTAGTFDARPERSLVRLPLLVDEQGWQEVHDAFELSFESLLQIQRRIRARLDALGGDAEGFRARVHLISFEAPD
;
A
#
# COMPACT_ATOMS: atom_id res chain seq x y z
N MET A 1 34.33 6.15 -16.13
CA MET A 1 34.00 5.03 -17.04
C MET A 1 32.55 4.63 -16.87
N VAL A 2 31.73 4.86 -17.89
CA VAL A 2 30.30 4.46 -17.92
C VAL A 2 30.12 3.32 -18.91
N VAL A 3 29.48 2.24 -18.49
CA VAL A 3 29.10 1.12 -19.38
C VAL A 3 27.79 1.47 -20.06
N THR A 4 27.75 1.33 -21.38
CA THR A 4 26.54 1.56 -22.19
C THR A 4 26.22 0.32 -23.03
N PRO A 5 25.00 0.21 -23.57
CA PRO A 5 24.66 -0.87 -24.50
C PRO A 5 25.52 -0.90 -25.77
N TRP A 6 26.22 0.19 -26.08
CA TRP A 6 27.14 0.30 -27.23
C TRP A 6 28.62 0.17 -26.84
N GLY A 7 28.92 -0.23 -25.60
CA GLY A 7 30.27 -0.40 -25.07
C GLY A 7 30.64 0.58 -23.97
N GLU A 8 31.87 0.45 -23.46
CA GLU A 8 32.45 1.35 -22.47
C GLU A 8 32.71 2.74 -23.08
N SER A 9 32.33 3.80 -22.36
CA SER A 9 32.39 5.19 -22.83
C SER A 9 33.77 5.62 -23.34
N GLU A 10 34.85 5.11 -22.75
CA GLU A 10 36.24 5.45 -23.11
C GLU A 10 36.72 4.72 -24.38
N LYS A 11 36.10 3.59 -24.73
CA LYS A 11 36.47 2.74 -25.87
C LYS A 11 35.58 2.93 -27.10
N LEU A 12 34.59 3.83 -27.04
CA LEU A 12 33.69 4.11 -28.18
C LEU A 12 34.46 4.47 -29.47
N ARG A 13 35.63 5.10 -29.34
CA ARG A 13 36.49 5.48 -30.47
C ARG A 13 37.19 4.30 -31.13
N GLU A 14 37.43 3.21 -30.40
CA GLU A 14 38.12 2.02 -30.88
C GLU A 14 37.26 1.24 -31.91
N GLY A 15 35.93 1.36 -31.81
CA GLY A 15 34.99 0.76 -32.75
C GLY A 15 34.75 1.54 -34.04
N MET A 16 35.59 2.53 -34.38
CA MET A 16 35.42 3.38 -35.57
C MET A 16 35.60 2.61 -36.88
N LEU A 17 34.58 2.66 -37.75
CA LEU A 17 34.70 2.19 -39.14
C LEU A 17 35.22 3.31 -40.06
N THR A 18 36.23 3.02 -40.87
CA THR A 18 36.78 3.94 -41.88
C THR A 18 36.06 3.76 -43.22
N PRO A 19 35.71 4.86 -43.93
CA PRO A 19 35.10 4.77 -45.26
C PRO A 19 35.99 4.03 -46.26
N GLY A 20 35.43 3.09 -47.01
CA GLY A 20 36.17 2.36 -48.03
C GLY A 20 35.33 1.28 -48.73
N PRO A 21 35.90 0.55 -49.72
CA PRO A 21 35.18 -0.48 -50.46
C PRO A 21 34.57 -1.58 -49.58
N SER A 22 35.18 -1.84 -48.42
CA SER A 22 34.73 -2.82 -47.43
C SER A 22 33.71 -2.27 -46.43
N ASN A 23 33.51 -0.95 -46.37
CA ASN A 23 32.62 -0.27 -45.43
C ASN A 23 31.74 0.74 -46.20
N PRO A 24 30.55 0.32 -46.70
CA PRO A 24 29.61 1.21 -47.37
C PRO A 24 29.26 2.43 -46.52
N ALA A 25 28.91 3.54 -47.17
CA ALA A 25 28.58 4.80 -46.50
C ALA A 25 27.48 4.64 -45.43
N GLU A 26 26.49 3.80 -45.71
CA GLU A 26 25.41 3.48 -44.78
C GLU A 26 25.91 2.77 -43.51
N SER A 27 26.82 1.79 -43.65
CA SER A 27 27.42 1.07 -42.52
C SER A 27 28.30 1.98 -41.67
N VAL A 28 29.03 2.91 -42.29
CA VAL A 28 29.81 3.93 -41.56
C VAL A 28 28.89 4.88 -40.80
N ALA A 29 27.81 5.35 -41.43
CA ALA A 29 26.82 6.22 -40.79
C ALA A 29 26.14 5.52 -39.60
N GLU A 30 25.82 4.23 -39.71
CA GLU A 30 25.25 3.45 -38.61
C GLU A 30 26.24 3.28 -37.45
N ASN A 31 27.51 2.98 -37.74
CA ASN A 31 28.55 2.92 -36.70
C ASN A 31 28.74 4.26 -35.98
N GLN A 32 28.69 5.38 -36.73
CA GLN A 32 28.75 6.72 -36.14
C GLN A 32 27.53 7.01 -35.26
N ARG A 33 26.31 6.62 -35.69
CA ARG A 33 25.09 6.72 -34.86
C ARG A 33 25.22 5.94 -33.56
N GLN A 34 25.64 4.69 -33.62
CA GLN A 34 25.81 3.83 -32.44
C GLN A 34 26.83 4.42 -31.44
N ARG A 35 27.96 4.94 -31.92
CA ARG A 35 28.94 5.63 -31.07
C ARG A 35 28.38 6.91 -30.45
N LEU A 36 27.58 7.67 -31.20
CA LEU A 36 26.89 8.85 -30.68
C LEU A 36 25.83 8.49 -29.63
N PHE A 37 25.12 7.37 -29.79
CA PHE A 37 24.18 6.88 -28.79
C PHE A 37 24.88 6.46 -27.49
N GLY A 38 26.00 5.73 -27.58
CA GLY A 38 26.86 5.44 -26.43
C GLY A 38 27.35 6.71 -25.73
N ALA A 39 27.82 7.69 -26.49
CA ALA A 39 28.25 8.99 -25.95
C ALA A 39 27.12 9.76 -25.29
N MET A 40 25.90 9.71 -25.86
CA MET A 40 24.71 10.34 -25.28
C MET A 40 24.36 9.71 -23.93
N VAL A 41 24.26 8.38 -23.85
CA VAL A 41 23.99 7.67 -22.59
C VAL A 41 25.03 8.02 -21.53
N ALA A 42 26.32 7.96 -21.87
CA ALA A 42 27.39 8.26 -20.94
C ALA A 42 27.35 9.72 -20.44
N SER A 43 27.22 10.68 -21.36
CA SER A 43 27.19 12.10 -21.01
C SER A 43 25.98 12.47 -20.15
N VAL A 44 24.80 11.93 -20.50
CA VAL A 44 23.56 12.15 -19.73
C VAL A 44 23.65 11.50 -18.35
N ALA A 45 24.21 10.30 -18.23
CA ALA A 45 24.36 9.65 -16.93
C ALA A 45 25.26 10.45 -15.97
N GLU A 46 26.33 11.04 -16.48
CA GLU A 46 27.29 11.84 -15.70
C GLU A 46 26.81 13.25 -15.39
N ARG A 47 26.16 13.93 -16.35
CA ARG A 47 25.88 15.39 -16.28
C ARG A 47 24.39 15.74 -16.23
N GLY A 48 23.50 14.80 -16.57
CA GLY A 48 22.08 15.03 -16.83
C GLY A 48 21.85 15.65 -18.22
N TYR A 49 20.66 15.44 -18.78
CA TYR A 49 20.35 15.88 -20.15
C TYR A 49 20.51 17.39 -20.36
N ALA A 50 20.07 18.19 -19.39
CA ALA A 50 20.15 19.65 -19.46
C ALA A 50 21.59 20.16 -19.64
N ASN A 51 22.56 19.50 -19.01
CA ASN A 51 23.97 19.93 -19.03
C ASN A 51 24.80 19.28 -20.14
N THR A 52 24.32 18.20 -20.78
CA THR A 52 24.99 17.58 -21.94
C THR A 52 25.02 18.54 -23.13
N ARG A 53 26.19 18.69 -23.75
CA ARG A 53 26.43 19.50 -24.95
C ARG A 53 26.83 18.62 -26.13
N VAL A 54 26.56 19.08 -27.35
CA VAL A 54 27.03 18.42 -28.58
C VAL A 54 28.55 18.25 -28.57
N ALA A 55 29.29 19.21 -28.01
CA ALA A 55 30.75 19.14 -27.84
C ALA A 55 31.19 17.90 -27.03
N ASP A 56 30.48 17.59 -25.95
CA ASP A 56 30.78 16.42 -25.12
C ASP A 56 30.53 15.11 -25.91
N LEU A 57 29.47 15.09 -26.73
CA LEU A 57 29.10 13.93 -27.53
C LEU A 57 30.13 13.63 -28.61
N VAL A 58 30.58 14.65 -29.35
CA VAL A 58 31.57 14.48 -30.42
C VAL A 58 32.93 14.11 -29.86
N GLU A 59 33.29 14.63 -28.69
CA GLU A 59 34.49 14.24 -27.96
C GLU A 59 34.42 12.77 -27.55
N LEU A 60 33.40 12.36 -26.81
CA LEU A 60 33.27 10.98 -26.33
C LEU A 60 33.15 9.97 -27.50
N SER A 61 32.28 10.27 -28.46
CA SER A 61 32.05 9.36 -29.59
C SER A 61 33.26 9.29 -30.51
N GLY A 62 34.03 10.37 -30.70
CA GLY A 62 35.05 10.52 -31.73
C GLY A 62 34.48 10.75 -33.14
N VAL A 63 33.22 11.18 -33.23
CA VAL A 63 32.58 11.64 -34.47
C VAL A 63 32.85 13.14 -34.64
N SER A 64 33.09 13.62 -35.86
CA SER A 64 33.32 15.05 -36.07
C SER A 64 32.05 15.88 -35.86
N LEU A 65 32.18 17.16 -35.49
CA LEU A 65 31.03 18.06 -35.34
C LEU A 65 30.20 18.18 -36.62
N ARG A 66 30.86 18.19 -37.79
CA ARG A 66 30.16 18.20 -39.08
C ARG A 66 29.35 16.93 -39.28
N SER A 67 29.96 15.76 -39.06
CA SER A 67 29.30 14.47 -39.18
C SER A 67 28.15 14.29 -38.19
N PHE A 68 28.23 14.91 -37.00
CA PHE A 68 27.10 14.97 -36.08
C PHE A 68 25.90 15.64 -36.74
N TYR A 69 26.08 16.85 -37.30
CA TYR A 69 24.99 17.58 -37.96
C TYR A 69 24.53 16.96 -39.28
N ASP A 70 25.37 16.16 -39.94
CA ASP A 70 24.96 15.34 -41.08
C ASP A 70 24.00 14.20 -40.66
N LEU A 71 24.09 13.72 -39.42
CA LEU A 71 23.27 12.62 -38.88
C LEU A 71 22.06 13.10 -38.09
N PHE A 72 22.20 14.19 -37.33
CA PHE A 72 21.17 14.70 -36.43
C PHE A 72 21.10 16.23 -36.49
N PRO A 73 19.90 16.84 -36.59
CA PRO A 73 19.78 18.30 -36.62
C PRO A 73 20.23 18.96 -35.31
N ASP A 74 20.04 18.29 -34.17
CA ASP A 74 20.39 18.80 -32.85
C ASP A 74 20.62 17.68 -31.80
N LYS A 75 20.89 18.10 -30.56
CA LYS A 75 21.06 17.20 -29.40
C LYS A 75 19.80 16.39 -29.10
N GLN A 76 18.62 16.99 -29.24
CA GLN A 76 17.34 16.34 -28.92
C GLN A 76 17.04 15.21 -29.89
N ALA A 77 17.25 15.41 -31.20
CA ALA A 77 17.12 14.37 -32.21
C ALA A 77 18.09 13.20 -31.99
N CYS A 78 19.33 13.48 -31.58
CA CYS A 78 20.28 12.43 -31.19
C CYS A 78 19.81 11.65 -29.95
N PHE A 79 19.23 12.36 -28.96
CA PHE A 79 18.68 11.75 -27.75
C PHE A 79 17.48 10.85 -28.07
N VAL A 80 16.55 11.34 -28.90
CA VAL A 80 15.40 10.57 -29.40
C VAL A 80 15.86 9.30 -30.10
N GLY A 81 16.81 9.41 -31.05
CA GLY A 81 17.35 8.24 -31.76
C GLY A 81 17.98 7.21 -30.83
N ALA A 82 18.67 7.67 -29.78
CA ALA A 82 19.23 6.78 -28.76
C ALA A 82 18.12 6.08 -27.94
N ILE A 83 17.09 6.80 -27.50
CA ILE A 83 15.93 6.23 -26.78
C ILE A 83 15.20 5.20 -27.66
N GLU A 84 14.93 5.51 -28.92
CA GLU A 84 14.26 4.59 -29.84
C GLU A 84 15.08 3.31 -30.05
N ALA A 85 16.40 3.44 -30.16
CA ALA A 85 17.30 2.29 -30.25
C ALA A 85 17.28 1.46 -28.95
N LEU A 86 17.34 2.09 -27.78
CA LEU A 86 17.22 1.42 -26.48
C LEU A 86 15.89 0.71 -26.33
N VAL A 87 14.79 1.39 -26.63
CA VAL A 87 13.42 0.86 -26.55
C VAL A 87 13.29 -0.36 -27.46
N ARG A 88 13.71 -0.26 -28.73
CA ARG A 88 13.64 -1.39 -29.67
C ARG A 88 14.42 -2.62 -29.17
N THR A 89 15.62 -2.42 -28.64
CA THR A 89 16.49 -3.51 -28.16
C THR A 89 16.05 -4.06 -26.79
N THR A 90 15.43 -3.23 -25.94
CA THR A 90 15.05 -3.57 -24.56
C THR A 90 13.64 -4.13 -24.47
N ILE A 91 12.68 -3.48 -25.14
CA ILE A 91 11.27 -3.82 -25.05
C ILE A 91 10.97 -5.06 -25.89
N GLY A 92 11.58 -5.23 -27.06
CA GLY A 92 11.36 -6.40 -27.93
C GLY A 92 11.48 -7.73 -27.18
N PRO A 93 12.63 -8.05 -26.56
CA PRO A 93 12.82 -9.29 -25.79
C PRO A 93 11.92 -9.42 -24.54
N VAL A 94 11.55 -8.30 -23.90
CA VAL A 94 10.61 -8.30 -22.76
C VAL A 94 9.18 -8.60 -23.22
N LEU A 95 8.81 -8.19 -24.44
CA LEU A 95 7.49 -8.43 -25.02
C LEU A 95 7.40 -9.76 -25.78
N GLU A 96 8.52 -10.29 -26.27
CA GLU A 96 8.64 -11.56 -26.97
C GLU A 96 8.56 -12.76 -26.00
N SER A 97 7.33 -13.14 -25.70
CA SER A 97 6.93 -14.52 -25.44
C SER A 97 5.45 -14.71 -25.76
N SER A 98 5.18 -15.79 -26.47
CA SER A 98 3.84 -16.26 -26.79
C SER A 98 3.90 -17.78 -26.77
N GLY A 99 4.06 -18.32 -25.57
CA GLY A 99 3.85 -19.73 -25.29
C GLY A 99 2.66 -19.87 -24.34
N PRO A 100 1.94 -21.00 -24.36
CA PRO A 100 0.89 -21.32 -23.39
C PRO A 100 1.45 -21.66 -21.99
N GLU A 101 2.56 -21.03 -21.59
CA GLU A 101 3.05 -21.13 -20.22
C GLU A 101 2.06 -20.43 -19.28
N GLU A 102 1.95 -20.95 -18.06
CA GLU A 102 1.13 -20.39 -17.01
C GLU A 102 1.59 -18.93 -16.77
N TRP A 103 0.72 -17.97 -17.10
CA TRP A 103 0.94 -16.50 -17.10
C TRP A 103 1.81 -15.95 -15.96
N GLU A 104 1.79 -16.61 -14.80
CA GLU A 104 2.58 -16.28 -13.62
C GLU A 104 4.08 -16.47 -13.82
N ILE A 105 4.49 -17.59 -14.43
CA ILE A 105 5.89 -17.92 -14.71
C ILE A 105 6.46 -16.90 -15.69
N ASP A 106 5.70 -16.63 -16.75
CA ASP A 106 6.09 -15.72 -17.81
C ASP A 106 6.16 -14.25 -17.33
N SER A 107 5.26 -13.85 -16.41
CA SER A 107 5.31 -12.52 -15.78
C SER A 107 6.50 -12.36 -14.84
N LYS A 108 6.83 -13.37 -14.03
CA LYS A 108 8.06 -13.40 -13.20
C LYS A 108 9.32 -13.30 -14.06
N ARG A 109 9.40 -14.10 -15.12
CA ARG A 109 10.55 -14.08 -16.06
C ARG A 109 10.74 -12.69 -16.67
N ARG A 110 9.68 -12.05 -17.16
CA ARG A 110 9.74 -10.69 -17.73
C ARG A 110 10.18 -9.64 -16.71
N GLY A 111 9.57 -9.66 -15.52
CA GLY A 111 9.95 -8.75 -14.43
C GLY A 111 11.43 -8.88 -14.07
N GLY A 112 11.92 -10.12 -13.96
CA GLY A 112 13.33 -10.43 -13.69
C GLY A 112 14.27 -9.98 -14.81
N VAL A 113 13.90 -10.17 -16.08
CA VAL A 113 14.69 -9.70 -17.24
C VAL A 113 14.76 -8.17 -17.25
N ALA A 114 13.63 -7.47 -17.08
CA ALA A 114 13.60 -6.02 -17.06
C ALA A 114 14.45 -5.44 -15.92
N ALA A 115 14.35 -6.04 -14.72
CA ALA A 115 15.14 -5.62 -13.56
C ALA A 115 16.64 -5.89 -13.73
N SER A 116 17.00 -7.06 -14.26
CA SER A 116 18.40 -7.41 -14.54
C SER A 116 19.02 -6.52 -15.59
N LEU A 117 18.26 -6.15 -16.63
CA LEU A 117 18.72 -5.23 -17.67
C LEU A 117 18.92 -3.82 -17.11
N ALA A 118 17.98 -3.33 -16.29
CA ALA A 118 18.12 -2.04 -15.63
C ALA A 118 19.34 -1.99 -14.70
N ALA A 119 19.61 -3.08 -13.97
CA ALA A 119 20.78 -3.21 -13.10
C ALA A 119 22.10 -3.34 -13.88
N ALA A 120 22.09 -4.01 -15.04
CA ALA A 120 23.27 -4.18 -15.88
C ALA A 120 23.61 -2.92 -16.71
N GLN A 121 22.61 -2.10 -17.03
CA GLN A 121 22.75 -0.89 -17.86
C GLN A 121 22.08 0.33 -17.18
N PRO A 122 22.53 0.72 -15.97
CA PRO A 122 21.85 1.76 -15.19
C PRO A 122 21.90 3.14 -15.85
N ALA A 123 22.97 3.44 -16.59
CA ALA A 123 23.09 4.69 -17.35
C ALA A 123 21.99 4.82 -18.42
N ALA A 124 21.75 3.74 -19.18
CA ALA A 124 20.70 3.70 -20.19
C ALA A 124 19.30 3.70 -19.54
N ALA A 125 19.12 2.94 -18.46
CA ALA A 125 17.85 2.90 -17.73
C ALA A 125 17.49 4.27 -17.12
N LYS A 126 18.45 4.98 -16.52
CA LYS A 126 18.27 6.33 -15.97
C LYS A 126 17.92 7.33 -17.09
N MET A 127 18.60 7.24 -18.24
CA MET A 127 18.28 8.08 -19.40
C MET A 127 16.80 7.90 -19.82
N CYS A 128 16.33 6.65 -19.95
CA CYS A 128 14.95 6.36 -20.33
C CYS A 128 13.90 6.71 -19.25
N LEU A 129 14.15 6.36 -18.00
CA LEU A 129 13.12 6.41 -16.95
C LEU A 129 13.08 7.73 -16.17
N VAL A 130 14.17 8.53 -16.23
CA VAL A 130 14.33 9.78 -15.46
C VAL A 130 14.55 10.96 -16.40
N GLU A 131 15.57 10.90 -17.27
CA GLU A 131 16.04 12.08 -18.02
C GLU A 131 15.16 12.43 -19.23
N THR A 132 14.41 11.46 -19.78
CA THR A 132 13.44 11.67 -20.86
C THR A 132 12.49 12.85 -20.62
N TYR A 133 12.00 13.01 -19.38
CA TYR A 133 11.04 14.06 -19.05
C TYR A 133 11.68 15.45 -18.95
N VAL A 134 12.99 15.52 -18.69
CA VAL A 134 13.78 16.77 -18.70
C VAL A 134 14.03 17.24 -20.13
N ALA A 135 14.06 16.29 -21.08
CA ALA A 135 14.28 16.58 -22.51
C ALA A 135 13.07 17.17 -23.24
N GLY A 136 11.92 17.31 -22.55
CA GLY A 136 10.73 17.96 -23.08
C GLY A 136 9.60 16.99 -23.45
N PRO A 137 8.41 17.53 -23.78
CA PRO A 137 7.18 16.76 -23.91
C PRO A 137 7.17 15.82 -25.13
N GLU A 138 7.84 16.21 -26.22
CA GLU A 138 8.01 15.36 -27.41
C GLU A 138 8.76 14.06 -27.06
N VAL A 139 9.85 14.19 -26.31
CA VAL A 139 10.68 13.05 -25.88
C VAL A 139 9.96 12.22 -24.82
N ALA A 140 9.30 12.87 -23.86
CA ALA A 140 8.46 12.20 -22.87
C ALA A 140 7.37 11.32 -23.51
N GLY A 141 6.80 11.79 -24.63
CA GLY A 141 5.79 11.05 -25.42
C GLY A 141 6.25 9.67 -25.90
N LEU A 142 7.56 9.46 -26.13
CA LEU A 142 8.10 8.16 -26.55
C LEU A 142 7.97 7.11 -25.44
N ILE A 143 8.37 7.47 -24.22
CA ILE A 143 8.30 6.57 -23.06
C ILE A 143 6.86 6.42 -22.58
N ASP A 144 6.07 7.49 -22.60
CA ASP A 144 4.64 7.41 -22.31
C ASP A 144 3.94 6.49 -23.32
N GLY A 145 4.23 6.61 -24.63
CA GLY A 145 3.71 5.73 -25.67
C GLY A 145 4.11 4.26 -25.49
N ALA A 146 5.39 4.00 -25.20
CA ALA A 146 5.86 2.65 -24.88
C ALA A 146 5.14 2.06 -23.64
N THR A 147 4.89 2.90 -22.64
CA THR A 147 4.16 2.49 -21.43
C THR A 147 2.71 2.16 -21.72
N VAL A 148 2.03 2.94 -22.57
CA VAL A 148 0.67 2.60 -23.05
C VAL A 148 0.64 1.27 -23.78
N GLN A 149 1.63 0.99 -24.63
CA GLN A 149 1.72 -0.30 -25.32
C GLN A 149 1.87 -1.45 -24.33
N MET A 150 2.74 -1.30 -23.31
CA MET A 150 2.89 -2.29 -22.24
C MET A 150 1.59 -2.49 -21.45
N GLU A 151 0.89 -1.41 -21.07
CA GLU A 151 -0.40 -1.48 -20.38
C GLU A 151 -1.48 -2.17 -21.23
N SER A 152 -1.53 -1.91 -22.54
CA SER A 152 -2.45 -2.60 -23.47
C SER A 152 -2.15 -4.09 -23.54
N LEU A 153 -0.88 -4.47 -23.66
CA LEU A 153 -0.48 -5.87 -23.71
C LEU A 153 -0.80 -6.61 -22.40
N VAL A 154 -0.62 -5.96 -21.25
CA VAL A 154 -1.05 -6.52 -19.96
C VAL A 154 -2.57 -6.71 -19.94
N ARG A 155 -3.33 -5.70 -20.39
CA ARG A 155 -4.79 -5.77 -20.47
C ARG A 155 -5.28 -6.92 -21.35
N ASP A 156 -4.76 -7.04 -22.56
CA ASP A 156 -5.18 -8.06 -23.53
C ASP A 156 -4.86 -9.47 -23.00
N ARG A 157 -3.71 -9.63 -22.33
CA ARG A 157 -3.33 -10.91 -21.69
C ARG A 157 -4.20 -11.22 -20.48
N LEU A 158 -4.53 -10.24 -19.64
CA LEU A 158 -5.44 -10.44 -18.51
C LEU A 158 -6.82 -10.88 -19.01
N ALA A 159 -7.35 -10.24 -20.05
CA ALA A 159 -8.62 -10.59 -20.68
C ALA A 159 -8.66 -12.02 -21.26
N GLY A 160 -7.52 -12.53 -21.74
CA GLY A 160 -7.36 -13.90 -22.22
C GLY A 160 -7.09 -14.95 -21.13
N SER A 161 -7.11 -14.58 -19.86
CA SER A 161 -6.70 -15.44 -18.73
C SER A 161 -7.83 -15.68 -17.72
N LYS A 162 -7.60 -16.54 -16.72
CA LYS A 162 -8.49 -16.70 -15.55
C LYS A 162 -8.63 -15.41 -14.71
N ARG A 163 -7.84 -14.36 -15.01
CA ARG A 163 -7.85 -13.05 -14.33
C ARG A 163 -8.59 -11.97 -15.14
N ALA A 164 -9.42 -12.35 -16.12
CA ALA A 164 -10.17 -11.40 -16.97
C ALA A 164 -11.08 -10.43 -16.18
N ASP A 165 -11.50 -10.82 -14.97
CA ASP A 165 -12.34 -10.00 -14.09
C ASP A 165 -11.55 -8.93 -13.31
N LEU A 166 -10.22 -8.87 -13.43
CA LEU A 166 -9.44 -7.79 -12.83
C LEU A 166 -9.74 -6.45 -13.54
N PRO A 167 -9.97 -5.36 -12.78
CA PRO A 167 -10.11 -4.04 -13.37
C PRO A 167 -8.85 -3.63 -14.16
N PRO A 168 -8.99 -2.92 -15.30
CA PRO A 168 -7.84 -2.46 -16.09
C PRO A 168 -6.90 -1.54 -15.29
N GLU A 169 -7.43 -0.85 -14.27
CA GLU A 169 -6.65 -0.03 -13.33
C GLU A 169 -5.55 -0.84 -12.61
N ILE A 170 -5.74 -2.15 -12.40
CA ILE A 170 -4.72 -3.03 -11.79
C ILE A 170 -3.52 -3.20 -12.73
N GLY A 171 -3.74 -3.29 -14.04
CA GLY A 171 -2.66 -3.36 -15.03
C GLY A 171 -1.82 -2.07 -15.07
N THR A 172 -2.49 -0.91 -15.10
CA THR A 172 -1.83 0.40 -15.01
C THR A 172 -1.08 0.57 -13.69
N PHE A 173 -1.69 0.16 -12.57
CA PHE A 173 -1.05 0.15 -11.25
C PHE A 173 0.22 -0.73 -11.22
N ALA A 174 0.16 -1.93 -11.81
CA ALA A 174 1.27 -2.87 -11.84
C ALA A 174 2.48 -2.31 -12.60
N ILE A 175 2.27 -1.75 -13.79
CA ILE A 175 3.34 -1.11 -14.57
C ILE A 175 3.90 0.11 -13.81
N GLY A 176 3.03 0.96 -13.28
CA GLY A 176 3.44 2.12 -12.47
C GLY A 176 4.29 1.74 -11.25
N THR A 177 3.92 0.65 -10.58
CA THR A 177 4.67 0.10 -9.43
C THR A 177 6.10 -0.25 -9.81
N ILE A 178 6.28 -1.01 -10.88
CA ILE A 178 7.61 -1.44 -11.36
C ILE A 178 8.45 -0.22 -11.76
N LEU A 179 7.88 0.69 -12.55
CA LEU A 179 8.59 1.88 -13.02
C LEU A 179 8.99 2.80 -11.87
N GLU A 180 8.15 2.98 -10.85
CA GLU A 180 8.50 3.82 -9.70
C GLU A 180 9.65 3.22 -8.88
N ILE A 181 9.62 1.91 -8.60
CA ILE A 181 10.73 1.26 -7.89
C ILE A 181 12.02 1.36 -8.71
N PHE A 182 11.95 1.14 -10.02
CA PHE A 182 13.12 1.27 -10.90
C PHE A 182 13.69 2.69 -10.84
N ARG A 183 12.85 3.72 -10.98
CA ARG A 183 13.27 5.12 -10.86
C ARG A 183 13.92 5.42 -9.51
N SER A 184 13.27 5.02 -8.41
CA SER A 184 13.78 5.25 -7.06
C SER A 184 15.17 4.66 -6.88
N ARG A 185 15.37 3.38 -7.26
CA ARG A 185 16.68 2.73 -7.14
C ARG A 185 17.73 3.33 -8.07
N LEU A 186 17.38 3.71 -9.29
CA LEU A 186 18.31 4.39 -10.21
C LEU A 186 18.72 5.79 -9.72
N ILE A 187 17.79 6.54 -9.10
CA ILE A 187 18.05 7.86 -8.54
C ILE A 187 18.95 7.77 -7.30
N ASP A 188 18.79 6.72 -6.50
CA ASP A 188 19.56 6.52 -5.28
C ASP A 188 20.84 5.68 -5.47
N HIS A 189 21.18 5.31 -6.71
CA HIS A 189 22.33 4.46 -7.04
C HIS A 189 22.30 3.08 -6.35
N ARG A 190 21.10 2.50 -6.28
CA ARG A 190 20.78 1.18 -5.67
C ARG A 190 20.23 0.20 -6.71
N GLU A 191 20.56 0.38 -7.99
CA GLU A 191 20.10 -0.46 -9.10
C GLU A 191 20.43 -1.96 -8.93
N SER A 192 21.48 -2.30 -8.17
CA SER A 192 21.85 -3.69 -7.87
C SER A 192 20.80 -4.43 -7.04
N GLU A 193 19.90 -3.72 -6.36
CA GLU A 193 18.78 -4.31 -5.62
C GLU A 193 17.64 -4.77 -6.54
N LEU A 194 17.54 -4.22 -7.76
CA LEU A 194 16.39 -4.41 -8.64
C LEU A 194 16.09 -5.90 -8.94
N PRO A 195 17.07 -6.76 -9.25
CA PRO A 195 16.79 -8.17 -9.51
C PRO A 195 16.14 -8.88 -8.31
N ALA A 196 16.60 -8.61 -7.09
CA ALA A 196 16.05 -9.21 -5.88
C ALA A 196 14.65 -8.66 -5.53
N LEU A 197 14.39 -7.38 -5.85
CA LEU A 197 13.08 -6.76 -5.64
C LEU A 197 12.04 -7.22 -6.68
N ALA A 198 12.46 -7.56 -7.89
CA ALA A 198 11.56 -7.96 -8.98
C ALA A 198 10.68 -9.15 -8.60
N ASP A 199 11.24 -10.15 -7.91
CA ASP A 199 10.50 -11.33 -7.46
C ASP A 199 9.43 -10.96 -6.42
N GLN A 200 9.78 -10.10 -5.46
CA GLN A 200 8.86 -9.65 -4.42
C GLN A 200 7.70 -8.83 -5.00
N LEU A 201 8.02 -7.89 -5.90
CA LEU A 201 7.03 -7.05 -6.57
C LEU A 201 6.11 -7.90 -7.46
N THR A 202 6.68 -8.85 -8.20
CA THR A 202 5.87 -9.71 -9.07
C THR A 202 4.98 -10.63 -8.25
N ALA A 203 5.47 -11.17 -7.13
CA ALA A 203 4.65 -11.96 -6.22
C ALA A 203 3.47 -11.14 -5.66
N LEU A 204 3.72 -9.91 -5.19
CA LEU A 204 2.67 -8.99 -4.73
C LEU A 204 1.63 -8.73 -5.82
N LEU A 205 2.07 -8.43 -7.05
CA LEU A 205 1.18 -8.10 -8.16
C LEU A 205 0.37 -9.31 -8.64
N LEU A 206 0.93 -10.51 -8.60
CA LEU A 206 0.23 -11.74 -8.97
C LEU A 206 -0.77 -12.21 -7.91
N ASP A 207 -0.61 -11.82 -6.65
CA ASP A 207 -1.53 -12.17 -5.57
C ASP A 207 -2.87 -11.41 -5.63
N TYR A 208 -2.95 -10.34 -6.43
CA TYR A 208 -4.21 -9.63 -6.66
C TYR A 208 -5.27 -10.54 -7.29
N LYS A 209 -6.38 -10.69 -6.57
CA LYS A 209 -7.60 -11.33 -7.05
C LYS A 209 -8.58 -10.29 -7.60
N ALA A 210 -9.54 -10.73 -8.40
CA ALA A 210 -10.61 -9.84 -8.86
C ALA A 210 -11.50 -9.38 -7.69
N PRO A 211 -11.98 -8.12 -7.69
CA PRO A 211 -13.01 -7.69 -6.76
C PRO A 211 -14.23 -8.62 -6.85
N VAL A 212 -14.87 -8.94 -5.72
CA VAL A 212 -16.03 -9.85 -5.70
C VAL A 212 -17.25 -9.30 -6.44
N ARG A 213 -17.24 -7.99 -6.73
CA ARG A 213 -18.21 -7.28 -7.55
C ARG A 213 -17.54 -6.09 -8.24
N PRO A 214 -18.03 -5.67 -9.43
CA PRO A 214 -17.43 -4.55 -10.15
C PRO A 214 -17.39 -3.27 -9.32
N LEU A 215 -16.20 -2.70 -9.16
CA LEU A 215 -16.02 -1.42 -8.49
C LEU A 215 -16.64 -0.31 -9.34
N ARG A 216 -17.45 0.55 -8.71
CA ARG A 216 -18.10 1.67 -9.40
C ARG A 216 -17.29 2.93 -9.19
N SER A 217 -17.02 3.66 -10.27
CA SER A 217 -16.41 4.99 -10.18
C SER A 217 -17.23 5.91 -9.27
N ALA A 218 -16.56 6.66 -8.39
CA ALA A 218 -17.24 7.64 -7.54
C ALA A 218 -17.77 8.80 -8.41
N ALA A 219 -19.09 8.96 -8.45
CA ALA A 219 -19.77 9.73 -9.50
C ALA A 219 -19.85 11.26 -9.26
N ARG A 220 -19.30 11.82 -8.17
CA ARG A 220 -19.42 13.26 -7.90
C ARG A 220 -18.08 13.97 -7.99
N PRO A 221 -17.80 14.70 -9.09
CA PRO A 221 -16.65 15.60 -9.12
C PRO A 221 -16.86 16.71 -8.07
N PRO A 222 -15.84 17.05 -7.28
CA PRO A 222 -15.92 18.12 -6.30
C PRO A 222 -16.08 19.48 -7.00
N GLU A 223 -16.64 20.43 -6.27
CA GLU A 223 -16.70 21.82 -6.72
C GLU A 223 -15.28 22.39 -6.81
N VAL A 224 -14.95 22.99 -7.96
CA VAL A 224 -13.63 23.60 -8.16
C VAL A 224 -13.57 24.89 -7.38
N ARG A 225 -12.61 24.99 -6.48
CA ARG A 225 -12.26 26.25 -5.85
C ARG A 225 -11.34 27.01 -6.82
N PRO A 226 -11.58 28.31 -7.08
CA PRO A 226 -10.60 29.14 -7.75
C PRO A 226 -9.27 29.03 -7.00
N GLU A 227 -8.18 28.82 -7.72
CA GLU A 227 -6.87 28.86 -7.08
C GLU A 227 -6.54 30.31 -6.72
N GLU A 228 -6.68 30.63 -5.44
CA GLU A 228 -6.31 31.93 -4.92
C GLU A 228 -4.78 32.07 -4.94
N LEU A 229 -4.28 33.00 -5.75
CA LEU A 229 -2.89 33.43 -5.69
C LEU A 229 -2.61 34.29 -4.45
N GLU A 230 -3.66 34.74 -3.75
CA GLU A 230 -3.50 35.47 -2.50
C GLU A 230 -3.07 34.53 -1.38
N ALA A 231 -1.92 34.86 -0.78
CA ALA A 231 -1.43 34.26 0.44
C ALA A 231 -0.79 35.36 1.29
N SER A 232 -0.81 35.18 2.62
CA SER A 232 -0.24 36.15 3.57
C SER A 232 1.29 36.26 3.45
N ASP A 233 1.96 35.19 3.01
CA ASP A 233 3.41 35.12 2.87
C ASP A 233 3.86 35.24 1.39
N HIS A 234 4.97 35.95 1.18
CA HIS A 234 5.61 36.06 -0.13
C HIS A 234 6.07 34.71 -0.68
N ALA A 235 6.57 33.81 0.17
CA ALA A 235 7.01 32.48 -0.27
C ALA A 235 5.84 31.66 -0.83
N GLU A 236 4.74 31.53 -0.09
CA GLU A 236 3.55 30.80 -0.54
C GLU A 236 2.93 31.39 -1.83
N ARG A 237 2.91 32.73 -1.98
CA ARG A 237 2.48 33.36 -3.25
C ARG A 237 3.38 32.97 -4.42
N ALA A 238 4.69 32.93 -4.21
CA ALA A 238 5.63 32.51 -5.24
C ALA A 238 5.44 31.04 -5.62
N LEU A 239 5.21 30.15 -4.64
CA LEU A 239 4.92 28.73 -4.89
C LEU A 239 3.65 28.55 -5.72
N ARG A 240 2.54 29.22 -5.37
CA ARG A 240 1.28 29.14 -6.16
C ARG A 240 1.41 29.72 -7.56
N ALA A 241 2.14 30.83 -7.69
CA ALA A 241 2.44 31.42 -8.99
C ALA A 241 3.27 30.48 -9.87
N PHE A 242 4.23 29.78 -9.26
CA PHE A 242 5.04 28.77 -9.92
C PHE A 242 4.22 27.54 -10.33
N GLU A 243 3.38 27.00 -9.43
CA GLU A 243 2.41 25.93 -9.72
C GLU A 243 1.54 26.28 -10.94
N ALA A 244 1.02 27.51 -11.00
CA ALA A 244 0.21 27.97 -12.13
C ALA A 244 1.00 28.03 -13.44
N LEU A 245 2.23 28.56 -13.41
CA LEU A 245 3.09 28.62 -14.61
C LEU A 245 3.41 27.22 -15.15
N LEU A 246 3.63 26.23 -14.28
CA LEU A 246 3.91 24.85 -14.69
C LEU A 246 2.72 24.18 -15.42
N THR A 247 1.51 24.72 -15.31
CA THR A 247 0.36 24.23 -16.11
C THR A 247 0.24 24.89 -17.47
N GLU A 248 0.91 26.03 -17.67
CA GLU A 248 0.87 26.82 -18.90
C GLU A 248 2.07 26.50 -19.81
N GLN A 249 3.18 26.07 -19.24
CA GLN A 249 4.45 25.85 -19.92
C GLN A 249 5.30 24.82 -19.16
N VAL A 250 6.26 24.23 -19.86
CA VAL A 250 7.16 23.23 -19.25
C VAL A 250 8.14 23.89 -18.28
N PHE A 251 8.62 23.12 -17.31
CA PHE A 251 9.57 23.58 -16.30
C PHE A 251 10.82 24.21 -16.91
N GLY A 252 11.34 23.62 -18.00
CA GLY A 252 12.53 24.11 -18.72
C GLY A 252 12.39 25.55 -19.23
N GLU A 253 11.17 26.00 -19.54
CA GLU A 253 10.86 27.34 -20.05
C GLU A 253 10.49 28.33 -18.93
N THR A 254 10.30 27.85 -17.70
CA THR A 254 9.88 28.69 -16.57
C THR A 254 11.05 29.48 -16.01
N THR A 255 10.88 30.79 -15.79
CA THR A 255 11.94 31.69 -15.30
C THR A 255 11.55 32.38 -13.99
N MET A 256 12.55 32.82 -13.23
CA MET A 256 12.32 33.54 -11.96
C MET A 256 11.57 34.87 -12.21
N GLU A 257 11.80 35.51 -13.35
CA GLU A 257 11.13 36.72 -13.79
C GLU A 257 9.64 36.49 -14.04
N GLN A 258 9.29 35.40 -14.73
CA GLN A 258 7.89 35.02 -14.96
C GLN A 258 7.18 34.73 -13.63
N VAL A 259 7.83 33.99 -12.72
CA VAL A 259 7.29 33.68 -11.39
C VAL A 259 7.05 34.95 -10.59
N ALA A 260 8.04 35.84 -10.49
CA ALA A 260 7.92 37.08 -9.73
C ALA A 260 6.80 37.97 -10.28
N LYS A 261 6.70 38.09 -11.61
CA LYS A 261 5.64 38.81 -12.29
C LYS A 261 4.26 38.22 -11.97
N ARG A 262 4.12 36.90 -12.05
CA ARG A 262 2.85 36.20 -11.77
C ARG A 262 2.45 36.33 -10.29
N ALA A 263 3.42 36.25 -9.39
CA ALA A 263 3.21 36.39 -7.95
C ALA A 263 2.99 37.85 -7.49
N GLY A 264 3.06 38.83 -8.41
CA GLY A 264 2.89 40.24 -8.09
C GLY A 264 3.99 40.80 -7.18
N MET A 265 5.23 40.30 -7.28
CA MET A 265 6.37 40.73 -6.45
C MET A 265 7.61 41.05 -7.28
N SER A 266 8.61 41.67 -6.65
CA SER A 266 9.89 41.94 -7.30
C SER A 266 10.74 40.67 -7.42
N VAL A 267 11.53 40.55 -8.49
CA VAL A 267 12.49 39.45 -8.68
C VAL A 267 13.48 39.37 -7.50
N ARG A 268 13.89 40.53 -6.96
CA ARG A 268 14.74 40.60 -5.75
C ARG A 268 14.06 39.97 -4.53
N THR A 269 12.76 40.20 -4.35
CA THR A 269 11.98 39.59 -3.27
C THR A 269 11.91 38.07 -3.46
N LEU A 270 11.72 37.60 -4.69
CA LEU A 270 11.71 36.17 -4.99
C LEU A 270 13.07 35.51 -4.67
N TYR A 271 14.18 36.11 -5.12
CA TYR A 271 15.53 35.60 -4.83
C TYR A 271 15.91 35.66 -3.34
N ALA A 272 15.26 36.52 -2.55
CA ALA A 272 15.43 36.51 -1.10
C ALA A 272 14.81 35.28 -0.42
N ASN A 273 13.88 34.58 -1.09
CA ASN A 273 13.22 33.38 -0.60
C ASN A 273 13.75 32.10 -1.24
N PHE A 274 14.15 32.14 -2.52
CA PHE A 274 14.62 30.98 -3.27
C PHE A 274 15.82 31.35 -4.15
N ALA A 275 16.93 30.63 -4.05
CA ALA A 275 18.16 30.88 -4.80
C ALA A 275 17.99 30.66 -6.31
N GLY A 276 16.99 29.89 -6.73
CA GLY A 276 16.68 29.68 -8.13
C GLY A 276 15.47 28.80 -8.36
N ARG A 277 15.21 28.52 -9.64
CA ARG A 277 14.07 27.73 -10.11
C ARG A 277 14.08 26.30 -9.57
N ASP A 278 15.24 25.67 -9.47
CA ASP A 278 15.34 24.29 -8.98
C ASP A 278 14.99 24.21 -7.48
N GLU A 279 15.49 25.13 -6.65
CA GLU A 279 15.09 25.22 -5.24
C GLU A 279 13.60 25.54 -5.09
N LEU A 280 13.07 26.42 -5.95
CA LEU A 280 11.63 26.72 -5.99
C LEU A 280 10.79 25.48 -6.34
N MET A 281 11.25 24.62 -7.25
CA MET A 281 10.61 23.32 -7.54
C MET A 281 10.57 22.40 -6.32
N LEU A 282 11.70 22.25 -5.62
CA LEU A 282 11.76 21.40 -4.42
C LEU A 282 10.86 21.94 -3.30
N ALA A 283 10.87 23.25 -3.07
CA ALA A 283 10.02 23.90 -2.07
C ALA A 283 8.52 23.81 -2.42
N ALA A 284 8.16 23.90 -3.70
CA ALA A 284 6.78 23.70 -4.15
C ALA A 284 6.33 22.27 -3.88
N ILE A 285 7.18 21.27 -4.18
CA ILE A 285 6.92 19.86 -3.89
C ILE A 285 6.73 19.62 -2.38
N ASP A 286 7.53 20.27 -1.54
CA ASP A 286 7.39 20.18 -0.08
C ASP A 286 6.07 20.74 0.43
N SER A 287 5.71 21.95 -0.02
CA SER A 287 4.43 22.58 0.34
C SER A 287 3.25 21.73 -0.14
N ALA A 288 3.28 21.27 -1.39
CA ALA A 288 2.25 20.42 -1.97
C ALA A 288 2.15 19.06 -1.25
N GLY A 289 3.27 18.42 -0.96
CA GLY A 289 3.32 17.17 -0.21
C GLY A 289 2.76 17.31 1.21
N ALA A 290 3.12 18.39 1.91
CA ALA A 290 2.56 18.70 3.22
C ALA A 290 1.03 18.88 3.18
N GLN A 291 0.50 19.58 2.16
CA GLN A 291 -0.95 19.73 1.97
C GLN A 291 -1.64 18.39 1.69
N VAL A 292 -1.05 17.54 0.85
CA VAL A 292 -1.55 16.18 0.56
C VAL A 292 -1.58 15.33 1.83
N VAL A 293 -0.50 15.33 2.62
CA VAL A 293 -0.41 14.62 3.91
C VAL A 293 -1.43 15.15 4.90
N ALA A 294 -1.60 16.47 4.99
CA ALA A 294 -2.56 17.13 5.87
C ALA A 294 -4.02 16.86 5.47
N ALA A 295 -4.31 16.59 4.20
CA ALA A 295 -5.63 16.13 3.77
C ALA A 295 -5.88 14.66 4.13
N ALA A 296 -4.89 13.78 3.92
CA ALA A 296 -5.06 12.34 4.06
C ALA A 296 -5.02 11.83 5.51
N LEU A 297 -4.01 12.22 6.31
CA LEU A 297 -3.78 11.63 7.63
C LEU A 297 -4.89 11.94 8.66
N PRO A 298 -5.42 13.17 8.77
CA PRO A 298 -6.52 13.44 9.67
C PRO A 298 -7.81 12.71 9.26
N ALA A 299 -8.05 12.55 7.96
CA ALA A 299 -9.19 11.78 7.47
C ALA A 299 -9.10 10.31 7.87
N HIS A 300 -7.91 9.71 7.76
CA HIS A 300 -7.63 8.36 8.26
C HIS A 300 -7.90 8.23 9.77
N ARG A 301 -7.29 9.10 10.58
CA ARG A 301 -7.33 9.03 12.05
C ARG A 301 -8.73 9.19 12.67
N ARG A 302 -9.66 9.82 11.95
CA ARG A 302 -11.04 10.00 12.43
C ARG A 302 -11.91 8.76 12.25
N GLN A 303 -11.46 7.77 11.48
CA GLN A 303 -12.24 6.57 11.23
C GLN A 303 -11.95 5.50 12.29
N PRO A 304 -12.97 4.72 12.70
CA PRO A 304 -12.82 3.72 13.76
C PRO A 304 -12.11 2.45 13.28
N SER A 305 -12.12 2.19 11.97
CA SER A 305 -11.52 0.98 11.39
C SER A 305 -10.48 1.32 10.33
N LEU A 306 -9.48 0.44 10.19
CA LEU A 306 -8.43 0.56 9.17
C LEU A 306 -8.98 0.70 7.73
N PRO A 307 -9.93 -0.14 7.26
CA PRO A 307 -10.42 -0.06 5.89
C PRO A 307 -11.14 1.26 5.62
N GLU A 308 -11.95 1.74 6.58
CA GLU A 308 -12.61 3.04 6.48
C GLU A 308 -11.60 4.18 6.52
N GLY A 309 -10.57 4.08 7.36
CA GLY A 309 -9.48 5.04 7.45
C GLY A 309 -8.70 5.18 6.14
N ILE A 310 -8.31 4.07 5.50
CA ILE A 310 -7.61 4.10 4.21
C ILE A 310 -8.51 4.69 3.12
N ARG A 311 -9.78 4.29 3.05
CA ARG A 311 -10.74 4.87 2.10
C ARG A 311 -10.93 6.36 2.31
N ALA A 312 -11.06 6.81 3.57
CA ALA A 312 -11.22 8.23 3.89
C ALA A 312 -9.98 9.05 3.55
N ALA A 313 -8.78 8.49 3.79
CA ALA A 313 -7.51 9.11 3.41
C ALA A 313 -7.41 9.31 1.89
N ILE A 314 -7.68 8.25 1.13
CA ILE A 314 -7.67 8.27 -0.34
C ILE A 314 -8.73 9.25 -0.86
N GLY A 315 -9.95 9.20 -0.35
CA GLY A 315 -11.02 10.12 -0.76
C GLY A 315 -10.66 11.59 -0.52
N SER A 316 -10.04 11.89 0.63
CA SER A 316 -9.64 13.26 0.98
C SER A 316 -8.46 13.76 0.13
N LEU A 317 -7.47 12.89 -0.12
CA LEU A 317 -6.34 13.18 -1.01
C LEU A 317 -6.82 13.47 -2.44
N LEU A 318 -7.67 12.60 -3.00
CA LEU A 318 -8.18 12.77 -4.36
C LEU A 318 -9.10 13.98 -4.48
N GLY A 319 -9.90 14.26 -3.45
CA GLY A 319 -10.69 15.49 -3.35
C GLY A 319 -9.82 16.74 -3.38
N LEU A 320 -8.70 16.76 -2.64
CA LEU A 320 -7.74 17.86 -2.66
C LEU A 320 -7.16 18.05 -4.08
N LEU A 321 -6.62 16.99 -4.69
CA LEU A 321 -6.00 17.07 -6.02
C LEU A 321 -7.00 17.53 -7.10
N ALA A 322 -8.25 17.08 -7.01
CA ALA A 322 -9.29 17.53 -7.92
C ALA A 322 -9.68 19.00 -7.72
N SER A 323 -9.60 19.51 -6.48
CA SER A 323 -9.90 20.89 -6.14
C SER A 323 -8.74 21.86 -6.38
N ARG A 324 -7.50 21.35 -6.47
CA ARG A 324 -6.25 22.10 -6.70
C ARG A 324 -5.49 21.51 -7.90
N PRO A 325 -5.95 21.76 -9.14
CA PRO A 325 -5.38 21.16 -10.34
C PRO A 325 -3.89 21.52 -10.57
N ASN A 326 -3.42 22.71 -10.17
CA ASN A 326 -2.01 23.08 -10.37
C ASN A 326 -1.10 22.32 -9.39
N LEU A 327 -1.56 22.13 -8.16
CA LEU A 327 -0.90 21.24 -7.18
C LEU A 327 -0.88 19.79 -7.68
N ALA A 328 -2.00 19.30 -8.24
CA ALA A 328 -2.07 17.97 -8.81
C ALA A 328 -1.10 17.81 -10.00
N HIS A 329 -1.01 18.83 -10.87
CA HIS A 329 -0.05 18.86 -11.97
C HIS A 329 1.39 18.83 -11.47
N LEU A 330 1.73 19.62 -10.45
CA LEU A 330 3.05 19.63 -9.84
C LEU A 330 3.47 18.23 -9.35
N ILE A 331 2.62 17.59 -8.53
CA ILE A 331 2.93 16.30 -7.91
C ILE A 331 2.93 15.15 -8.93
N LEU A 332 1.99 15.13 -9.87
CA LEU A 332 1.78 13.98 -10.76
C LEU A 332 2.53 14.09 -12.10
N VAL A 333 2.88 15.30 -12.55
CA VAL A 333 3.49 15.54 -13.87
C VAL A 333 4.78 16.34 -13.76
N ALA A 334 4.74 17.58 -13.25
CA ALA A 334 5.89 18.48 -13.32
C ALA A 334 7.11 17.99 -12.49
N ALA A 335 6.88 17.18 -11.45
CA ALA A 335 7.96 16.53 -10.70
C ALA A 335 8.86 15.65 -11.60
N TYR A 336 8.36 15.09 -12.70
CA TYR A 336 9.17 14.35 -13.66
C TYR A 336 10.07 15.28 -14.48
N GLU A 337 9.59 16.47 -14.83
CA GLU A 337 10.35 17.49 -15.57
C GLU A 337 11.50 18.07 -14.75
N GLY A 338 11.35 18.09 -13.41
CA GLY A 338 12.43 18.43 -12.47
C GLY A 338 13.48 17.32 -12.28
N GLY A 339 13.32 16.17 -12.96
CA GLY A 339 14.28 15.07 -12.96
C GLY A 339 14.46 14.37 -11.60
N GLY A 340 15.62 13.72 -11.43
CA GLY A 340 15.94 12.93 -10.24
C GLY A 340 15.77 13.67 -8.90
N PRO A 341 16.26 14.92 -8.74
CA PRO A 341 16.10 15.68 -7.50
C PRO A 341 14.63 15.92 -7.13
N ALA A 342 13.79 16.32 -8.09
CA ALA A 342 12.37 16.57 -7.85
C ALA A 342 11.60 15.28 -7.51
N LEU A 343 11.87 14.19 -8.22
CA LEU A 343 11.28 12.88 -7.93
C LEU A 343 11.67 12.36 -6.54
N ARG A 344 12.95 12.48 -6.16
CA ARG A 344 13.39 12.13 -4.80
C ARG A 344 12.67 12.96 -3.76
N ARG A 345 12.57 14.28 -3.98
CA ARG A 345 11.89 15.17 -3.03
C ARG A 345 10.39 14.87 -2.92
N ARG A 346 9.73 14.53 -4.03
CA ARG A 346 8.33 14.07 -4.02
C ARG A 346 8.16 12.81 -3.18
N ALA A 347 9.05 11.84 -3.33
CA ALA A 347 9.02 10.61 -2.53
C ALA A 347 9.21 10.90 -1.04
N GLU A 348 10.12 11.81 -0.68
CA GLU A 348 10.33 12.27 0.70
C GLU A 348 9.11 12.98 1.28
N ALA A 349 8.54 13.93 0.54
CA ALA A 349 7.39 14.73 0.96
C ALA A 349 6.13 13.87 1.17
N LEU A 350 5.97 12.79 0.39
CA LEU A 350 4.85 11.86 0.49
C LEU A 350 5.15 10.62 1.37
N ARG A 351 6.37 10.46 1.89
CA ARG A 351 6.77 9.35 2.77
C ARG A 351 5.81 9.14 3.95
N PRO A 352 5.25 10.16 4.62
CA PRO A 352 4.30 9.94 5.71
C PRO A 352 3.06 9.12 5.31
N LEU A 353 2.66 9.13 4.03
CA LEU A 353 1.54 8.31 3.53
C LEU A 353 1.89 6.83 3.48
N GLN A 354 3.17 6.47 3.30
CA GLN A 354 3.61 5.08 3.34
C GLN A 354 3.33 4.43 4.70
N GLY A 355 3.38 5.23 5.78
CA GLY A 355 3.03 4.80 7.14
C GLY A 355 1.56 4.43 7.33
N LEU A 356 0.68 4.66 6.35
CA LEU A 356 -0.69 4.13 6.34
C LEU A 356 -0.73 2.64 5.99
N PHE A 357 0.29 2.13 5.29
CA PHE A 357 0.39 0.74 4.83
C PHE A 357 1.32 -0.10 5.71
N VAL A 358 2.42 0.49 6.19
CA VAL A 358 3.48 -0.24 6.93
C VAL A 358 3.01 -0.77 8.29
N ARG A 359 2.23 0.02 9.05
CA ARG A 359 1.78 -0.34 10.41
C ARG A 359 0.74 -1.48 10.44
N THR A 360 0.24 -1.88 9.28
CA THR A 360 -0.95 -2.73 9.14
C THR A 360 -0.70 -3.95 8.28
N ALA A 361 0.53 -4.11 7.77
CA ALA A 361 0.90 -5.21 6.91
C ALA A 361 1.06 -6.50 7.73
N PRO A 362 0.46 -7.63 7.30
CA PRO A 362 0.67 -8.93 7.91
C PRO A 362 2.15 -9.30 8.08
N THR A 363 2.47 -10.14 9.06
CA THR A 363 3.83 -10.60 9.40
C THR A 363 4.56 -11.23 8.20
N HIS A 364 3.84 -11.91 7.30
CA HIS A 364 4.44 -12.49 6.09
C HIS A 364 4.93 -11.44 5.07
N LEU A 365 4.54 -10.16 5.20
CA LEU A 365 5.05 -9.04 4.40
C LEU A 365 6.11 -8.22 5.14
N GLU A 366 6.46 -8.57 6.38
CA GLU A 366 7.26 -7.75 7.31
C GLU A 366 8.65 -7.40 6.78
N ALA A 367 9.36 -8.37 6.20
CA ALA A 367 10.68 -8.17 5.58
C ALA A 367 10.65 -7.25 4.34
N SER A 368 9.48 -7.07 3.72
CA SER A 368 9.28 -6.28 2.49
C SER A 368 8.38 -5.05 2.71
N ARG A 369 7.99 -4.74 3.95
CA ARG A 369 6.96 -3.73 4.27
C ARG A 369 7.23 -2.36 3.67
N SER A 370 8.48 -1.89 3.75
CA SER A 370 8.89 -0.59 3.20
C SER A 370 8.78 -0.56 1.68
N VAL A 371 9.24 -1.63 1.02
CA VAL A 371 9.18 -1.80 -0.44
C VAL A 371 7.73 -1.90 -0.89
N VAL A 372 6.89 -2.67 -0.21
CA VAL A 372 5.46 -2.81 -0.55
C VAL A 372 4.73 -1.47 -0.40
N ALA A 373 4.99 -0.72 0.67
CA ALA A 373 4.38 0.60 0.85
C ALA A 373 4.84 1.63 -0.19
N GLU A 374 6.12 1.62 -0.55
CA GLU A 374 6.69 2.41 -1.64
C GLU A 374 6.05 2.04 -2.98
N ALA A 375 5.95 0.74 -3.27
CA ALA A 375 5.33 0.17 -4.47
C ALA A 375 3.85 0.56 -4.61
N LEU A 376 3.05 0.39 -3.54
CA LEU A 376 1.64 0.75 -3.52
C LEU A 376 1.44 2.25 -3.78
N LEU A 377 2.19 3.10 -3.08
CA LEU A 377 2.09 4.56 -3.27
C LEU A 377 2.53 4.96 -4.68
N GLY A 378 3.63 4.41 -5.18
CA GLY A 378 4.15 4.67 -6.53
C GLY A 378 3.16 4.29 -7.63
N GLY A 379 2.63 3.06 -7.57
CA GLY A 379 1.63 2.59 -8.51
C GLY A 379 0.33 3.39 -8.46
N ILE A 380 -0.12 3.81 -7.27
CA ILE A 380 -1.30 4.68 -7.13
C ILE A 380 -1.01 6.04 -7.79
N LEU A 381 0.12 6.68 -7.51
CA LEU A 381 0.48 7.97 -8.12
C LEU A 381 0.56 7.87 -9.65
N TRP A 382 1.08 6.76 -10.19
CA TRP A 382 1.06 6.51 -11.63
C TRP A 382 -0.36 6.41 -12.19
N LEU A 383 -1.25 5.65 -11.53
CA LEU A 383 -2.66 5.55 -11.92
C LEU A 383 -3.36 6.91 -11.90
N LEU A 384 -3.05 7.76 -10.92
CA LEU A 384 -3.56 9.14 -10.87
C LEU A 384 -3.00 9.99 -12.01
N ARG A 385 -1.69 9.93 -12.29
CA ARG A 385 -1.07 10.62 -13.43
C ARG A 385 -1.76 10.22 -14.73
N ARG A 386 -1.98 8.92 -14.95
CA ARG A 386 -2.65 8.38 -16.14
C ARG A 386 -4.06 8.95 -16.29
N ARG A 387 -4.86 8.91 -15.22
CA ARG A 387 -6.23 9.47 -15.23
C ARG A 387 -6.24 10.98 -15.44
N MET A 388 -5.28 11.70 -14.88
CA MET A 388 -5.17 13.14 -15.07
C MET A 388 -4.83 13.50 -16.51
N ALA A 389 -3.94 12.74 -17.16
CA ALA A 389 -3.63 12.91 -18.58
C ALA A 389 -4.85 12.63 -19.49
N GLU A 390 -5.66 11.63 -19.14
CA GLU A 390 -6.84 11.23 -19.93
C GLU A 390 -8.06 12.15 -19.74
N ALA A 391 -8.32 12.60 -18.52
CA ALA A 391 -9.60 13.24 -18.15
C ALA A 391 -9.46 14.44 -17.19
N GLY A 392 -8.23 14.90 -16.93
CA GLY A 392 -7.94 16.02 -16.04
C GLY A 392 -8.10 15.71 -14.54
N ALA A 393 -7.68 16.66 -13.70
CA ALA A 393 -7.66 16.50 -12.24
C ALA A 393 -9.07 16.23 -11.64
N ARG A 394 -10.14 16.73 -12.28
CA ARG A 394 -11.52 16.54 -11.81
C ARG A 394 -11.99 15.08 -11.87
N ALA A 395 -11.35 14.25 -12.68
CA ALA A 395 -11.69 12.84 -12.81
C ALA A 395 -11.02 11.96 -11.75
N LEU A 396 -10.02 12.48 -11.02
CA LEU A 396 -9.26 11.72 -10.01
C LEU A 396 -10.14 11.10 -8.90
N PRO A 397 -11.17 11.78 -8.36
CA PRO A 397 -12.02 11.19 -7.31
C PRO A 397 -12.76 9.93 -7.77
N GLY A 398 -13.01 9.78 -9.08
CA GLY A 398 -13.59 8.57 -9.65
C GLY A 398 -12.74 7.32 -9.42
N LEU A 399 -11.43 7.47 -9.22
CA LEU A 399 -10.52 6.38 -8.89
C LEU A 399 -10.55 5.96 -7.42
N SER A 400 -11.26 6.66 -6.54
CA SER A 400 -11.23 6.38 -5.10
C SER A 400 -11.51 4.91 -4.74
N PRO A 401 -12.53 4.24 -5.30
CA PRO A 401 -12.78 2.82 -5.01
C PRO A 401 -11.67 1.89 -5.52
N PHE A 402 -11.04 2.21 -6.65
CA PHE A 402 -9.93 1.43 -7.21
C PHE A 402 -8.67 1.60 -6.38
N CYS A 403 -8.30 2.83 -6.01
CA CYS A 403 -7.16 3.08 -5.14
C CYS A 403 -7.36 2.46 -3.75
N ALA A 404 -8.58 2.50 -3.20
CA ALA A 404 -8.91 1.85 -1.93
C ALA A 404 -8.79 0.33 -2.03
N TYR A 405 -9.29 -0.26 -3.12
CA TYR A 405 -9.14 -1.69 -3.38
C TYR A 405 -7.67 -2.10 -3.50
N ILE A 406 -6.88 -1.37 -4.29
CA ILE A 406 -5.42 -1.57 -4.43
C ILE A 406 -4.74 -1.50 -3.06
N ALA A 407 -5.03 -0.48 -2.28
CA ALA A 407 -4.45 -0.31 -0.95
C ALA A 407 -4.78 -1.46 0.02
N LEU A 408 -5.99 -2.02 -0.06
CA LEU A 408 -6.54 -2.92 0.95
C LEU A 408 -6.47 -4.41 0.57
N ALA A 409 -6.45 -4.75 -0.72
CA ALA A 409 -6.50 -6.15 -1.17
C ALA A 409 -5.31 -6.98 -0.65
N PRO A 410 -4.06 -6.48 -0.64
CA PRO A 410 -2.93 -7.22 -0.04
C PRO A 410 -3.03 -7.39 1.48
N LEU A 411 -3.84 -6.55 2.15
CA LEU A 411 -3.96 -6.55 3.60
C LEU A 411 -5.13 -7.40 4.09
N LEU A 412 -6.25 -7.37 3.37
CA LEU A 412 -7.54 -7.92 3.81
C LEU A 412 -8.08 -9.01 2.88
N GLY A 413 -7.45 -9.23 1.73
CA GLY A 413 -8.00 -10.04 0.65
C GLY A 413 -9.08 -9.31 -0.17
N ALA A 414 -9.42 -9.87 -1.32
CA ALA A 414 -10.30 -9.22 -2.31
C ALA A 414 -11.72 -8.94 -1.81
N GLU A 415 -12.33 -9.85 -1.04
CA GLU A 415 -13.70 -9.65 -0.57
C GLU A 415 -13.82 -8.43 0.36
N GLN A 416 -12.97 -8.38 1.40
CA GLN A 416 -12.97 -7.28 2.37
C GLN A 416 -12.55 -5.97 1.72
N ALA A 417 -11.54 -6.00 0.84
CA ALA A 417 -11.11 -4.82 0.08
C ALA A 417 -12.22 -4.28 -0.83
N THR A 418 -13.01 -5.17 -1.45
CA THR A 418 -14.15 -4.76 -2.29
C THR A 418 -15.25 -4.10 -1.46
N ALA A 419 -15.60 -4.68 -0.31
CA ALA A 419 -16.62 -4.11 0.59
C ALA A 419 -16.19 -2.73 1.11
N ALA A 420 -14.93 -2.61 1.54
CA ALA A 420 -14.36 -1.35 1.99
C ALA A 420 -14.34 -0.31 0.86
N ALA A 421 -13.90 -0.66 -0.34
CA ALA A 421 -13.85 0.25 -1.49
C ALA A 421 -15.21 0.87 -1.86
N GLU A 422 -16.32 0.14 -1.65
CA GLU A 422 -17.68 0.65 -1.91
C GLU A 422 -18.21 1.58 -0.81
N GLY A 423 -17.48 1.78 0.29
CA GLY A 423 -17.93 2.60 1.42
C GLY A 423 -19.08 1.99 2.21
N LYS A 424 -19.34 0.69 2.06
CA LYS A 424 -20.19 -0.06 2.98
C LYS A 424 -19.36 -0.33 4.23
N SER A 425 -19.81 0.17 5.38
CA SER A 425 -19.20 -0.18 6.67
C SER A 425 -19.18 -1.70 6.79
N TYR A 426 -17.99 -2.26 6.72
CA TYR A 426 -17.79 -3.66 7.05
C TYR A 426 -17.93 -3.77 8.57
N ARG A 427 -19.13 -4.12 9.03
CA ARG A 427 -19.25 -4.94 10.22
C ARG A 427 -18.52 -6.23 9.89
N ARG A 428 -17.53 -6.59 10.69
CA ARG A 428 -16.71 -7.78 10.52
C ARG A 428 -17.61 -9.01 10.41
N GLN A 429 -17.94 -9.46 9.20
CA GLN A 429 -18.30 -10.86 9.03
C GLN A 429 -16.98 -11.61 9.09
N SER A 430 -16.67 -12.04 10.31
CA SER A 430 -15.63 -13.01 10.62
C SER A 430 -15.68 -14.18 9.64
N PRO A 431 -14.54 -14.85 9.38
CA PRO A 431 -14.50 -16.03 8.51
C PRO A 431 -15.70 -16.92 8.82
N GLU A 432 -16.40 -17.41 7.79
CA GLU A 432 -17.40 -18.43 7.97
C GLU A 432 -16.72 -19.65 8.58
N LEU A 433 -16.68 -19.69 9.91
CA LEU A 433 -16.28 -20.84 10.68
C LEU A 433 -17.35 -21.89 10.45
N THR A 434 -17.15 -22.76 9.47
CA THR A 434 -17.86 -24.03 9.42
C THR A 434 -17.21 -24.94 10.44
N GLY A 435 -17.66 -24.87 11.68
CA GLY A 435 -17.13 -25.70 12.76
C GLY A 435 -17.85 -25.52 14.10
N PRO A 436 -17.54 -26.37 15.09
CA PRO A 436 -18.18 -26.37 16.41
C PRO A 436 -18.11 -25.00 17.11
N LEU A 437 -16.99 -24.29 16.93
CA LEU A 437 -16.71 -22.99 17.58
C LEU A 437 -17.68 -21.85 17.20
N ARG A 438 -18.29 -21.85 16.00
CA ARG A 438 -19.27 -20.82 15.58
C ARG A 438 -20.65 -21.00 16.23
N LEU A 439 -21.02 -22.24 16.52
CA LEU A 439 -22.32 -22.57 17.13
C LEU A 439 -22.31 -22.24 18.63
N ALA A 440 -21.15 -22.40 19.25
CA ALA A 440 -20.89 -22.10 20.66
C ALA A 440 -21.07 -20.61 21.04
N SER A 441 -20.56 -19.68 20.22
CA SER A 441 -20.71 -18.23 20.44
C SER A 441 -22.10 -17.68 20.10
N ALA A 442 -22.90 -18.43 19.36
CA ALA A 442 -24.24 -18.03 18.95
C ALA A 442 -25.33 -18.32 20.00
N ARG A 443 -25.02 -19.05 21.10
CA ARG A 443 -26.03 -19.38 22.12
C ARG A 443 -26.30 -18.21 23.08
N PRO A 444 -27.56 -18.02 23.49
CA PRO A 444 -27.90 -17.02 24.50
C PRO A 444 -27.16 -17.30 25.82
N PRO A 445 -26.68 -16.26 26.53
CA PRO A 445 -25.96 -16.37 27.81
C PRO A 445 -26.79 -16.95 28.98
N ASP A 446 -27.99 -17.45 28.72
CA ASP A 446 -28.95 -17.94 29.70
C ASP A 446 -28.93 -19.49 29.82
N ASP A 447 -28.02 -20.18 29.10
CA ASP A 447 -27.86 -21.64 29.18
C ASP A 447 -27.30 -22.05 30.56
N ARG A 448 -28.21 -22.40 31.47
CA ARG A 448 -27.91 -22.77 32.87
C ARG A 448 -26.93 -23.94 32.96
N VAL A 449 -26.95 -24.85 32.00
CA VAL A 449 -26.03 -26.01 31.95
C VAL A 449 -24.61 -25.53 31.67
N LEU A 450 -24.43 -24.64 30.69
CA LEU A 450 -23.11 -24.08 30.37
C LEU A 450 -22.51 -23.26 31.52
N VAL A 451 -23.34 -22.51 32.25
CA VAL A 451 -22.92 -21.76 33.45
C VAL A 451 -22.40 -22.69 34.55
N VAL A 452 -23.11 -23.78 34.84
CA VAL A 452 -22.70 -24.78 35.85
C VAL A 452 -21.41 -25.49 35.44
N LEU A 453 -21.26 -25.82 34.16
CA LEU A 453 -20.04 -26.42 33.60
C LEU A 453 -18.83 -25.47 33.59
N GLY A 454 -19.07 -24.15 33.63
CA GLY A 454 -18.04 -23.13 33.77
C GLY A 454 -17.37 -23.11 35.15
N GLU A 455 -18.01 -23.69 36.17
CA GLU A 455 -17.53 -23.74 37.55
C GLU A 455 -16.68 -25.00 37.87
N GLY A 456 -16.48 -25.88 36.88
CA GLY A 456 -15.63 -27.07 36.97
C GLY A 456 -16.26 -28.33 36.36
N MET A 457 -15.52 -29.45 36.43
CA MET A 457 -16.03 -30.76 36.00
C MET A 457 -17.19 -31.20 36.89
N ARG A 458 -18.26 -31.72 36.29
CA ARG A 458 -19.48 -32.15 36.99
C ARG A 458 -20.04 -33.46 36.44
N THR A 459 -20.67 -34.26 37.28
CA THR A 459 -21.51 -35.38 36.82
C THR A 459 -22.85 -34.87 36.30
N ILE A 460 -23.57 -35.71 35.55
CA ILE A 460 -24.92 -35.35 35.11
C ILE A 460 -25.88 -35.15 36.29
N GLU A 461 -25.75 -35.95 37.35
CA GLU A 461 -26.55 -35.81 38.57
C GLU A 461 -26.32 -34.46 39.26
N GLU A 462 -25.07 -33.99 39.32
CA GLU A 462 -24.72 -32.67 39.88
C GLU A 462 -25.30 -31.52 39.03
N ILE A 463 -25.29 -31.66 37.69
CA ILE A 463 -25.84 -30.64 36.79
C ILE A 463 -27.36 -30.55 36.94
N VAL A 464 -28.05 -31.69 37.06
CA VAL A 464 -29.50 -31.75 37.32
C VAL A 464 -29.86 -31.03 38.62
N GLU A 465 -29.10 -31.28 39.68
CA GLU A 465 -29.30 -30.62 40.98
C GLU A 465 -29.08 -29.10 40.90
N LEU A 466 -27.95 -28.67 40.34
CA LEU A 466 -27.54 -27.26 40.29
C LEU A 466 -28.36 -26.40 39.31
N THR A 467 -28.91 -27.01 38.27
CA THR A 467 -29.76 -26.31 37.29
C THR A 467 -31.24 -26.39 37.63
N SER A 468 -31.65 -27.26 38.55
CA SER A 468 -33.05 -27.57 38.85
C SER A 468 -33.87 -27.95 37.60
N MET A 469 -33.21 -28.53 36.60
CA MET A 469 -33.82 -28.99 35.33
C MET A 469 -34.08 -30.50 35.38
N GLY A 470 -34.99 -31.00 34.55
CA GLY A 470 -35.20 -32.45 34.43
C GLY A 470 -33.99 -33.14 33.81
N ARG A 471 -33.71 -34.41 34.18
CA ARG A 471 -32.58 -35.19 33.65
C ARG A 471 -32.53 -35.20 32.12
N ASP A 472 -33.65 -35.49 31.48
CA ASP A 472 -33.76 -35.55 30.02
C ASP A 472 -33.44 -34.19 29.37
N GLN A 473 -33.85 -33.08 30.00
CA GLN A 473 -33.52 -31.73 29.52
C GLN A 473 -32.03 -31.41 29.66
N VAL A 474 -31.37 -31.91 30.71
CA VAL A 474 -29.93 -31.76 30.89
C VAL A 474 -29.16 -32.63 29.89
N GLU A 475 -29.62 -33.85 29.61
CA GLU A 475 -29.03 -34.74 28.61
C GLU A 475 -29.12 -34.16 27.19
N ASP A 476 -30.27 -33.58 26.83
CA ASP A 476 -30.47 -32.91 25.55
C ASP A 476 -29.53 -31.70 25.40
N HIS A 477 -29.43 -30.86 26.44
CA HIS A 477 -28.52 -29.71 26.43
C HIS A 477 -27.05 -30.14 26.38
N LEU A 478 -26.63 -31.15 27.16
CA LEU A 478 -25.26 -31.67 27.13
C LEU A 478 -24.90 -32.26 25.77
N THR A 479 -25.81 -33.03 25.17
CA THR A 479 -25.62 -33.61 23.83
C THR A 479 -25.43 -32.51 22.79
N ALA A 480 -26.26 -31.47 22.86
CA ALA A 480 -26.15 -30.33 21.96
C ALA A 480 -24.84 -29.56 22.19
N LEU A 481 -24.45 -29.30 23.44
CA LEU A 481 -23.19 -28.63 23.79
C LEU A 481 -21.94 -29.42 23.38
N ILE A 482 -21.98 -30.76 23.43
CA ILE A 482 -20.88 -31.63 23.00
C ILE A 482 -20.77 -31.68 21.48
N ASN A 483 -21.90 -31.85 20.78
CA ASN A 483 -21.94 -31.84 19.31
C ASN A 483 -21.46 -30.51 18.74
N GLU A 484 -21.71 -29.42 19.47
CA GLU A 484 -21.27 -28.06 19.14
C GLU A 484 -19.88 -27.73 19.72
N GLY A 485 -19.21 -28.67 20.40
CA GLY A 485 -17.85 -28.47 20.91
C GLY A 485 -17.70 -27.42 22.02
N SER A 486 -18.78 -27.03 22.69
CA SER A 486 -18.81 -26.11 23.83
C SER A 486 -18.57 -26.80 25.17
N ALA A 487 -18.90 -28.08 25.25
CA ALA A 487 -18.62 -28.94 26.39
C ALA A 487 -17.93 -30.21 25.91
N GLU A 488 -17.26 -30.90 26.82
CA GLU A 488 -16.70 -32.22 26.56
C GLU A 488 -17.01 -33.19 27.68
N ARG A 489 -17.15 -34.45 27.25
CA ARG A 489 -17.31 -35.61 28.12
C ARG A 489 -15.93 -36.16 28.47
N VAL A 490 -15.61 -36.20 29.74
CA VAL A 490 -14.34 -36.67 30.30
C VAL A 490 -14.61 -37.92 31.13
N ASP A 491 -14.01 -39.04 30.74
CA ASP A 491 -14.03 -40.26 31.54
C ASP A 491 -12.92 -40.21 32.60
N SER A 492 -13.29 -40.14 33.88
CA SER A 492 -12.33 -40.08 34.99
C SER A 492 -12.72 -41.04 36.10
N ARG A 493 -11.81 -41.98 36.44
CA ARG A 493 -11.95 -42.95 37.55
C ARG A 493 -13.30 -43.70 37.57
N GLY A 494 -13.84 -44.04 36.41
CA GLY A 494 -15.09 -44.81 36.28
C GLY A 494 -16.38 -43.99 36.36
N ALA A 495 -16.29 -42.66 36.45
CA ALA A 495 -17.41 -41.74 36.37
C ALA A 495 -17.35 -40.88 35.09
N VAL A 496 -18.52 -40.59 34.53
CA VAL A 496 -18.66 -39.70 33.37
C VAL A 496 -18.81 -38.28 33.88
N LEU A 497 -17.83 -37.44 33.57
CA LEU A 497 -17.84 -36.02 33.90
C LEU A 497 -18.01 -35.19 32.64
N TYR A 498 -18.60 -34.02 32.81
CA TYR A 498 -18.75 -33.02 31.76
C TYR A 498 -18.02 -31.76 32.21
N ARG A 499 -17.31 -31.10 31.29
CA ARG A 499 -16.74 -29.77 31.53
C ARG A 499 -17.01 -28.83 30.36
N SER A 500 -17.06 -27.54 30.66
CA SER A 500 -17.05 -26.52 29.62
C SER A 500 -15.67 -26.43 28.98
N ARG A 501 -15.63 -26.27 27.66
CA ARG A 501 -14.40 -25.91 26.92
C ARG A 501 -14.08 -24.40 27.02
N TRP A 502 -15.01 -23.62 27.59
CA TRP A 502 -14.96 -22.17 27.71
C TRP A 502 -14.62 -21.68 29.13
N ALA A 503 -14.54 -22.58 30.13
CA ALA A 503 -13.97 -22.23 31.42
C ALA A 503 -12.49 -21.90 31.22
N ALA A 504 -12.01 -20.78 31.81
CA ALA A 504 -10.68 -20.22 31.59
C ALA A 504 -9.61 -21.29 31.35
N GLN A 505 -9.08 -21.29 30.13
CA GLN A 505 -7.97 -22.14 29.75
C GLN A 505 -6.78 -21.76 30.63
N ARG A 506 -6.34 -22.68 31.48
CA ARG A 506 -5.24 -22.42 32.41
C ARG A 506 -3.92 -22.36 31.64
N THR A 507 -2.91 -21.69 32.16
CA THR A 507 -1.58 -21.55 31.51
C THR A 507 -0.96 -22.89 31.11
N ALA A 508 -1.18 -23.93 31.94
CA ALA A 508 -0.76 -25.29 31.64
C ALA A 508 -1.44 -25.89 30.38
N GLU A 509 -2.67 -25.50 30.07
CA GLU A 509 -3.43 -25.92 28.89
C GLU A 509 -2.99 -25.11 27.65
N TRP A 510 -2.79 -23.80 27.77
CA TRP A 510 -2.25 -22.95 26.69
C TRP A 510 -0.87 -23.40 26.21
N SER A 511 0.00 -23.81 27.14
CA SER A 511 1.36 -24.28 26.81
C SER A 511 1.40 -25.56 25.98
N GLN A 512 0.29 -26.30 25.91
CA GLN A 512 0.15 -27.56 25.17
C GLN A 512 -0.46 -27.38 23.78
N LEU A 513 -0.95 -26.18 23.45
CA LEU A 513 -1.60 -25.87 22.17
C LEU A 513 -0.62 -25.32 21.14
N ALA A 514 -0.81 -25.68 19.87
CA ALA A 514 -0.04 -25.08 18.77
C ALA A 514 -0.35 -23.58 18.67
N GLN A 515 0.60 -22.78 18.15
CA GLN A 515 0.41 -21.33 18.03
C GLN A 515 -0.84 -20.95 17.21
N ALA A 516 -1.09 -21.65 16.10
CA ALA A 516 -2.27 -21.41 15.26
C ALA A 516 -3.60 -21.67 16.01
N GLU A 517 -3.64 -22.70 16.85
CA GLU A 517 -4.82 -23.01 17.69
C GLU A 517 -5.02 -21.94 18.77
N ARG A 518 -3.93 -21.45 19.37
CA ARG A 518 -3.97 -20.35 20.34
C ARG A 518 -4.50 -19.05 19.72
N GLU A 519 -4.08 -18.75 18.50
CA GLU A 519 -4.54 -17.57 17.74
C GLU A 519 -6.03 -17.68 17.38
N GLU A 520 -6.50 -18.87 16.98
CA GLU A 520 -7.91 -19.12 16.66
C GLU A 520 -8.82 -18.94 17.89
N ILE A 521 -8.45 -19.54 19.03
CA ILE A 521 -9.18 -19.40 20.30
C ILE A 521 -9.20 -17.93 20.75
N SER A 522 -8.05 -17.24 20.66
CA SER A 522 -7.95 -15.82 21.02
C SER A 522 -8.85 -14.94 20.16
N ALA A 523 -8.91 -15.19 18.85
CA ALA A 523 -9.75 -14.45 17.93
C ALA A 523 -11.25 -14.62 18.23
N GLU A 524 -11.68 -15.78 18.72
CA GLU A 524 -13.07 -16.04 19.13
C GLU A 524 -13.41 -15.31 20.43
N ILE A 525 -12.57 -15.42 21.46
CA ILE A 525 -12.77 -14.75 22.75
C ILE A 525 -12.86 -13.23 22.56
N ILE A 526 -11.95 -12.64 21.78
CA ILE A 526 -11.95 -11.21 21.49
C ILE A 526 -13.24 -10.80 20.76
N ARG A 527 -13.73 -11.62 19.84
CA ARG A 527 -14.99 -11.34 19.12
C ARG A 527 -16.19 -11.37 20.06
N ALA A 528 -16.32 -12.41 20.88
CA ALA A 528 -17.40 -12.53 21.85
C ALA A 528 -17.43 -11.33 22.82
N ILE A 529 -16.25 -10.90 23.31
CA ILE A 529 -16.12 -9.70 24.15
C ILE A 529 -16.61 -8.45 23.41
N ALA A 530 -16.22 -8.27 22.14
CA ALA A 530 -16.64 -7.12 21.36
C ALA A 530 -18.16 -7.10 21.09
N GLU A 531 -18.74 -8.25 20.74
CA GLU A 531 -20.19 -8.41 20.51
C GLU A 531 -20.99 -8.13 21.79
N ASP A 532 -20.51 -8.61 22.94
CA ASP A 532 -21.13 -8.38 24.24
C ASP A 532 -21.19 -6.90 24.61
N ILE A 533 -20.12 -6.17 24.33
CA ILE A 533 -20.03 -4.72 24.51
C ILE A 533 -21.01 -4.01 23.56
N GLU A 534 -21.03 -4.39 22.27
CA GLU A 534 -21.91 -3.78 21.27
C GLU A 534 -23.41 -3.98 21.61
N VAL A 535 -23.78 -5.19 22.04
CA VAL A 535 -25.15 -5.51 22.48
C VAL A 535 -25.54 -4.66 23.70
N ALA A 536 -24.66 -4.56 24.70
CA ALA A 536 -24.91 -3.75 25.89
C ALA A 536 -25.02 -2.24 25.58
N GLN A 537 -24.21 -1.74 24.65
CA GLN A 537 -24.27 -0.34 24.18
C GLN A 537 -25.57 -0.06 23.43
N THR A 538 -25.95 -0.97 22.52
CA THR A 538 -27.19 -0.86 21.73
C THR A 538 -28.42 -0.90 22.63
N ALA A 539 -28.39 -1.72 23.69
CA ALA A 539 -29.46 -1.79 24.68
C ALA A 539 -29.45 -0.63 25.70
N GLY A 540 -28.46 0.26 25.65
CA GLY A 540 -28.31 1.36 26.61
C GLY A 540 -27.93 0.93 28.03
N THR A 541 -27.51 -0.33 28.23
CA THR A 541 -27.18 -0.88 29.55
C THR A 541 -25.71 -0.76 29.91
N PHE A 542 -24.84 -0.48 28.92
CA PHE A 542 -23.38 -0.43 29.10
C PHE A 542 -22.92 0.61 30.13
N ASP A 543 -23.54 1.81 30.11
CA ASP A 543 -23.21 2.92 31.00
C ASP A 543 -24.28 3.17 32.07
N ALA A 544 -25.26 2.27 32.21
CA ALA A 544 -26.42 2.47 33.08
C ALA A 544 -26.11 2.40 34.59
N ARG A 545 -24.97 1.82 34.98
CA ARG A 545 -24.59 1.57 36.38
C ARG A 545 -23.26 2.27 36.72
N PRO A 546 -23.17 3.01 37.84
CA PRO A 546 -21.94 3.69 38.25
C PRO A 546 -20.84 2.72 38.72
N GLU A 547 -21.18 1.48 39.06
CA GLU A 547 -20.22 0.44 39.49
C GLU A 547 -19.41 -0.17 38.32
N ARG A 548 -19.61 0.29 37.08
CA ARG A 548 -18.88 -0.15 35.89
C ARG A 548 -17.42 0.31 35.95
N SER A 549 -16.47 -0.63 35.82
CA SER A 549 -15.04 -0.34 35.75
C SER A 549 -14.48 -0.57 34.34
N LEU A 550 -13.69 0.39 33.82
CA LEU A 550 -12.91 0.26 32.60
C LEU A 550 -11.47 0.68 32.91
N VAL A 551 -10.52 -0.25 32.79
CA VAL A 551 -9.11 0.00 33.11
C VAL A 551 -8.27 -0.22 31.86
N ARG A 552 -7.50 0.81 31.49
CA ARG A 552 -6.43 0.72 30.47
C ARG A 552 -5.11 1.12 31.13
N LEU A 553 -4.31 0.13 31.49
CA LEU A 553 -3.09 0.31 32.26
C LEU A 553 -1.89 -0.23 31.47
N PRO A 554 -1.10 0.62 30.80
CA PRO A 554 0.17 0.20 30.20
C PRO A 554 1.20 -0.03 31.32
N LEU A 555 1.88 -1.17 31.29
CA LEU A 555 2.94 -1.52 32.23
C LEU A 555 4.22 -1.83 31.45
N LEU A 556 5.35 -1.31 31.94
CA LEU A 556 6.66 -1.80 31.53
C LEU A 556 7.04 -2.92 32.50
N VAL A 557 7.15 -4.15 32.00
CA VAL A 557 7.39 -5.35 32.81
C VAL A 557 8.63 -6.08 32.31
N ASP A 558 9.35 -6.73 33.23
CA ASP A 558 10.33 -7.77 32.91
C ASP A 558 9.65 -9.16 33.00
N GLU A 559 10.39 -10.26 32.77
CA GLU A 559 9.83 -11.62 32.82
C GLU A 559 9.18 -11.93 34.18
N GLN A 560 9.79 -11.48 35.28
CA GLN A 560 9.24 -11.67 36.62
C GLN A 560 7.95 -10.85 36.80
N GLY A 561 7.95 -9.59 36.40
CA GLY A 561 6.78 -8.72 36.43
C GLY A 561 5.64 -9.22 35.56
N TRP A 562 5.94 -9.87 34.42
CA TRP A 562 4.92 -10.51 33.59
C TRP A 562 4.24 -11.69 34.30
N GLN A 563 5.01 -12.50 35.03
CA GLN A 563 4.46 -13.57 35.87
C GLN A 563 3.61 -13.00 37.02
N GLU A 564 4.06 -11.92 37.68
CA GLU A 564 3.29 -11.26 38.75
C GLU A 564 1.96 -10.69 38.24
N VAL A 565 1.95 -10.10 37.05
CA VAL A 565 0.72 -9.66 36.37
C VAL A 565 -0.20 -10.87 36.13
N HIS A 566 0.34 -11.96 35.57
CA HIS A 566 -0.44 -13.17 35.33
C HIS A 566 -1.05 -13.75 36.61
N ASP A 567 -0.27 -13.87 37.69
CA ASP A 567 -0.74 -14.38 38.98
C ASP A 567 -1.88 -13.50 39.56
N ALA A 568 -1.79 -12.17 39.38
CA ALA A 568 -2.87 -11.26 39.79
C ALA A 568 -4.16 -11.45 38.96
N PHE A 569 -4.04 -11.74 37.67
CA PHE A 569 -5.18 -12.10 36.80
C PHE A 569 -5.83 -13.41 37.24
N GLU A 570 -5.05 -14.45 37.53
CA GLU A 570 -5.54 -15.74 38.03
C GLU A 570 -6.25 -15.60 39.38
N LEU A 571 -5.67 -14.85 40.32
CA LEU A 571 -6.31 -14.55 41.62
C LEU A 571 -7.64 -13.81 41.46
N SER A 572 -7.70 -12.86 40.53
CA SER A 572 -8.93 -12.11 40.22
C SER A 572 -9.99 -13.02 39.62
N PHE A 573 -9.60 -13.90 38.71
CA PHE A 573 -10.49 -14.87 38.08
C PHE A 573 -11.08 -15.86 39.11
N GLU A 574 -10.24 -16.47 39.95
CA GLU A 574 -10.70 -17.38 41.02
C GLU A 574 -11.63 -16.67 42.03
N SER A 575 -11.34 -15.40 42.34
CA SER A 575 -12.21 -14.58 43.18
C SER A 575 -13.59 -14.35 42.55
N LEU A 576 -13.65 -14.11 41.23
CA LEU A 576 -14.90 -13.96 40.49
C LEU A 576 -15.73 -15.25 40.49
N LEU A 577 -15.09 -16.42 40.31
CA LEU A 577 -15.77 -17.72 40.41
C LEU A 577 -16.35 -17.96 41.82
N GLN A 578 -15.66 -17.53 42.87
CA GLN A 578 -16.18 -17.60 44.24
C GLN A 578 -17.35 -16.63 44.46
N ILE A 579 -17.27 -15.42 43.91
CA ILE A 579 -18.37 -14.44 43.95
C ILE A 579 -19.60 -14.99 43.22
N GLN A 580 -19.42 -15.58 42.04
CA GLN A 580 -20.49 -16.20 41.25
C GLN A 580 -21.22 -17.28 42.04
N ARG A 581 -20.48 -18.21 42.67
CA ARG A 581 -21.06 -19.24 43.55
C ARG A 581 -21.88 -18.63 44.71
N ARG A 582 -21.39 -17.56 45.33
CA ARG A 582 -22.13 -16.82 46.39
C ARG A 582 -23.34 -16.06 45.86
N ILE A 583 -23.31 -15.55 44.63
CA ILE A 583 -24.48 -14.93 43.99
C ILE A 583 -25.55 -16.01 43.75
N ARG A 584 -25.17 -17.15 43.18
CA ARG A 584 -26.08 -18.28 42.93
C ARG A 584 -26.78 -18.73 44.20
N ALA A 585 -26.01 -19.06 45.25
CA ALA A 585 -26.57 -19.49 46.53
C ALA A 585 -27.56 -18.48 47.14
N ARG A 586 -27.33 -17.16 46.93
CA ARG A 586 -28.26 -16.12 47.37
C ARG A 586 -29.54 -16.07 46.54
N LEU A 587 -29.43 -16.21 45.22
CA LEU A 587 -30.59 -16.22 44.32
C LEU A 587 -31.47 -17.46 44.55
N ASP A 588 -30.87 -18.63 44.77
CA ASP A 588 -31.60 -19.87 45.04
C ASP A 588 -32.35 -19.80 46.39
N ALA A 589 -31.75 -19.15 47.40
CA ALA A 589 -32.35 -18.97 48.72
C ALA A 589 -33.52 -17.96 48.74
N LEU A 590 -33.62 -17.05 47.76
CA LEU A 590 -34.66 -16.02 47.71
C LEU A 590 -35.98 -16.52 47.10
N GLY A 591 -36.01 -17.72 46.52
CA GLY A 591 -37.16 -18.20 45.75
C GLY A 591 -37.32 -17.42 44.43
N GLY A 592 -37.97 -18.03 43.43
CA GLY A 592 -37.96 -17.61 42.02
C GLY A 592 -38.45 -16.19 41.66
N ASP A 593 -38.75 -15.33 42.64
CA ASP A 593 -39.22 -13.94 42.45
C ASP A 593 -38.12 -12.86 42.67
N ALA A 594 -36.88 -13.23 43.00
CA ALA A 594 -35.80 -12.25 43.07
C ALA A 594 -35.25 -11.90 41.68
N GLU A 595 -35.51 -10.69 41.19
CA GLU A 595 -34.94 -10.15 39.95
C GLU A 595 -33.42 -9.90 40.10
N GLY A 596 -32.63 -10.94 39.84
CA GLY A 596 -31.22 -10.76 39.50
C GLY A 596 -31.09 -9.99 38.17
N PHE A 597 -30.05 -9.18 38.04
CA PHE A 597 -29.73 -8.51 36.77
C PHE A 597 -28.51 -9.16 36.11
N ARG A 598 -28.44 -9.03 34.78
CA ARG A 598 -27.37 -9.62 33.98
C ARG A 598 -26.14 -8.74 34.05
N ALA A 599 -24.99 -9.34 34.33
CA ALA A 599 -23.69 -8.69 34.30
C ALA A 599 -22.70 -9.57 33.54
N ARG A 600 -21.83 -8.94 32.75
CA ARG A 600 -20.70 -9.62 32.08
C ARG A 600 -19.41 -9.03 32.59
N VAL A 601 -18.42 -9.89 32.82
CA VAL A 601 -17.08 -9.50 33.27
C VAL A 601 -16.07 -10.08 32.29
N HIS A 602 -15.24 -9.21 31.73
CA HIS A 602 -14.19 -9.58 30.79
C HIS A 602 -12.84 -9.12 31.35
N LEU A 603 -11.86 -10.01 31.35
CA LEU A 603 -10.49 -9.75 31.77
C LEU A 603 -9.56 -10.18 30.64
N ILE A 604 -8.65 -9.31 30.20
CA ILE A 604 -7.69 -9.60 29.14
C ILE A 604 -6.32 -9.07 29.55
N SER A 605 -5.29 -9.90 29.43
CA SER A 605 -3.88 -9.50 29.54
C SER A 605 -3.13 -10.03 28.30
N PHE A 606 -2.28 -9.20 27.70
CA PHE A 606 -1.47 -9.58 26.55
C PHE A 606 -0.21 -8.70 26.48
N GLU A 607 0.85 -9.23 25.87
CA GLU A 607 2.02 -8.44 25.53
C GLU A 607 1.66 -7.45 24.40
N ALA A 608 1.82 -6.16 24.66
CA ALA A 608 1.54 -5.14 23.66
C ALA A 608 2.76 -4.96 22.73
N PRO A 609 2.56 -4.77 21.42
CA PRO A 609 3.66 -4.42 20.53
C PRO A 609 4.18 -3.01 20.85
N ASP A 610 5.49 -2.80 20.64
CA ASP A 610 6.17 -1.50 20.80
C ASP A 610 5.58 -0.38 19.92
#